data_AF-A0A937GLJ5-F1
#
_entry.id   AF-A0A937GLJ5-F1
#
_cell.length_a   1.000
_cell.length_b   1.000
_cell.length_c   1.000
_cell.angle_alpha   90.00
_cell.angle_beta   90.00
_cell.angle_gamma   90.00
#
_symmetry.space_group_name_H-M   'P 1'
#
loop_
_entity.id
_entity.type
_entity.pdbx_description
1 polymer ?
#
loop_
_entity_poly.entity_id
_entity_poly.type
_entity_poly.pdbx_seq_one_letter_code
_entity_poly.pdbx_strand_id
1 'polypeptide(L)' 'MKYTNQNKGKCRNLKVLTNSKGYVTAKWCNKCYQYLDVDSFEWDESREGYLVGWCKDCSRVVNSNQKDK' A
#
# COMPACT_ATOMS: atom_id res chain seq x y z
N MET A 1 -1.59 29.21 17.08
CA MET A 1 -1.93 28.23 16.02
C MET A 1 -1.29 26.90 16.39
N LYS A 2 -2.12 25.86 16.60
CA LYS A 2 -1.68 24.54 17.05
C LYS A 2 -1.17 23.77 15.84
N TYR A 3 0.05 23.25 15.91
CA TYR A 3 0.71 22.46 14.87
C TYR A 3 -0.24 21.41 14.28
N THR A 4 -0.67 21.63 13.04
CA THR A 4 -1.60 20.77 12.31
C THR A 4 -0.85 19.57 11.72
N ASN A 5 -1.60 18.56 11.30
CA ASN A 5 -1.23 17.23 10.77
C ASN A 5 -0.19 17.15 9.63
N GLN A 6 0.64 18.17 9.40
CA GLN A 6 1.49 18.34 8.21
C GLN A 6 2.76 17.49 8.20
N ASN A 7 3.03 16.70 9.25
CA ASN A 7 4.24 15.86 9.35
C ASN A 7 4.00 14.34 9.34
N LYS A 8 2.76 13.85 9.23
CA LYS A 8 2.49 12.40 9.11
C LYS A 8 2.99 11.79 7.79
N GLY A 9 3.17 12.61 6.75
CA GLY A 9 3.66 12.17 5.43
C GLY A 9 5.18 12.13 5.27
N LYS A 10 5.95 12.47 6.32
CA LYS A 10 7.43 12.57 6.25
C LYS A 10 8.18 11.52 7.09
N CYS A 11 7.50 10.59 7.74
CA CYS A 11 8.14 9.42 8.33
C CYS A 11 8.49 8.43 7.20
N ARG A 12 9.70 8.57 6.68
CA ARG A 12 10.35 7.63 5.76
C ARG A 12 10.18 6.18 6.28
N ASN A 13 9.75 5.26 5.41
CA ASN A 13 9.78 3.79 5.54
C ASN A 13 8.61 3.02 6.20
N LEU A 14 7.54 3.64 6.74
CA LEU A 14 6.33 2.87 7.08
C LEU A 14 5.39 2.75 5.86
N LYS A 15 5.73 1.86 4.91
CA LYS A 15 4.76 1.39 3.90
C LYS A 15 4.06 0.08 4.29
N VAL A 16 4.46 -0.49 5.42
CA VAL A 16 3.92 -1.73 5.98
C VAL A 16 3.61 -1.53 7.46
N LEU A 17 2.57 -2.21 7.94
CA LEU A 17 2.28 -2.40 9.35
C LEU A 17 2.76 -3.78 9.75
N THR A 18 3.34 -3.89 10.94
CA THR A 18 3.80 -5.15 11.50
C THR A 18 3.10 -5.46 12.81
N ASN A 19 3.02 -6.75 13.16
CA ASN A 19 2.56 -7.18 14.48
C ASN A 19 3.70 -7.15 15.53
N SER A 20 3.38 -7.50 16.78
CA SER A 20 4.34 -7.55 17.88
C SER A 20 5.49 -8.54 17.69
N LYS A 21 5.37 -9.48 16.73
CA LYS A 21 6.41 -10.45 16.36
C LYS A 21 7.26 -9.98 15.16
N GLY A 22 6.98 -8.80 14.61
CA GLY A 22 7.69 -8.24 13.46
C GLY A 22 7.22 -8.71 12.09
N TYR A 23 6.14 -9.51 12.01
CA TYR A 23 5.58 -9.93 10.71
C TYR A 23 4.74 -8.82 10.09
N VAL A 24 4.85 -8.64 8.79
CA VAL A 24 4.00 -7.71 8.01
C VAL A 24 2.55 -8.20 8.03
N THR A 25 1.63 -7.35 8.47
CA THR A 25 0.19 -7.64 8.52
C THR A 25 -0.61 -6.79 7.55
N ALA A 26 -0.13 -5.60 7.21
CA ALA A 26 -0.79 -4.73 6.24
C ALA A 26 0.23 -3.91 5.45
N LYS A 27 -0.17 -3.43 4.28
CA LYS A 27 0.65 -2.59 3.41
C LYS A 27 -0.16 -1.46 2.81
N TRP A 28 0.50 -0.32 2.59
CA TRP A 28 -0.08 0.81 1.88
C TRP A 28 -0.16 0.54 0.38
N CYS A 29 -1.37 0.64 -0.19
CA CYS A 29 -1.57 0.58 -1.63
C CYS A 29 -1.32 1.95 -2.27
N ASN A 30 -0.40 2.02 -3.24
CA ASN A 30 -0.06 3.26 -3.94
C ASN A 30 -1.15 3.75 -4.92
N LYS A 31 -2.24 3.00 -5.13
CA LYS A 31 -3.34 3.35 -6.05
C LYS A 31 -4.62 3.77 -5.34
N CYS A 32 -5.09 3.00 -4.35
CA CYS A 32 -6.28 3.35 -3.56
C CYS A 32 -5.97 4.15 -2.29
N TYR A 33 -4.69 4.35 -1.95
CA TYR A 33 -4.25 5.13 -0.79
C TYR A 33 -4.87 4.63 0.53
N GLN A 34 -4.87 3.31 0.70
CA GLN A 34 -5.36 2.64 1.91
C GLN A 34 -4.35 1.60 2.39
N TYR A 35 -4.31 1.40 3.71
CA TYR A 35 -3.68 0.22 4.30
C TYR A 35 -4.61 -0.97 4.16
N LEU A 36 -4.13 -2.01 3.51
CA LEU A 36 -4.87 -3.25 3.28
C LEU A 36 -4.05 -4.42 3.82
N ASP A 37 -4.74 -5.51 4.15
CA ASP A 37 -4.09 -6.75 4.59
C ASP A 37 -3.07 -7.22 3.54
N VAL A 38 -2.00 -7.88 3.99
CA VAL A 38 -0.96 -8.44 3.11
C VAL A 38 -1.54 -9.34 2.02
N ASP A 39 -2.62 -10.07 2.31
CA ASP A 39 -3.31 -10.97 1.38
C ASP A 39 -3.98 -10.22 0.21
N SER A 40 -4.18 -8.91 0.36
CA SER A 40 -4.69 -8.03 -0.70
C SER A 40 -3.65 -7.68 -1.75
N PHE A 41 -2.40 -8.12 -1.60
CA PHE A 41 -1.30 -7.84 -2.53
C PHE A 41 -0.79 -9.11 -3.19
N GLU A 42 -0.28 -8.99 -4.41
CA GLU A 42 0.43 -10.09 -5.08
C GLU A 42 1.85 -10.24 -4.54
N TRP A 43 2.28 -11.48 -4.41
CA TRP A 43 3.65 -11.84 -4.06
C TRP A 43 4.55 -11.76 -5.30
N ASP A 44 5.70 -11.11 -5.17
CA ASP A 44 6.65 -10.90 -6.27
C ASP A 44 8.08 -11.00 -5.73
N GLU A 45 8.70 -12.17 -5.91
CA GLU A 45 10.05 -12.48 -5.41
C GLU A 45 11.14 -11.56 -5.99
N SER A 46 10.87 -10.92 -7.13
CA SER A 46 11.81 -9.98 -7.75
C SER A 46 11.87 -8.63 -7.04
N ARG A 47 10.97 -8.36 -6.09
CA ARG A 47 10.86 -7.08 -5.38
C ARG A 47 11.37 -7.16 -3.96
N GLU A 48 11.95 -6.05 -3.52
CA GLU A 48 12.24 -5.82 -2.11
C GLU A 48 10.95 -5.89 -1.28
N GLY A 49 10.94 -6.76 -0.26
CA GLY A 49 9.77 -7.03 0.57
C GLY A 49 8.68 -7.89 -0.09
N TYR A 50 8.98 -8.49 -1.24
CA TYR A 50 8.21 -9.54 -1.91
C TYR A 50 6.74 -9.24 -2.25
N LEU A 51 6.35 -7.96 -2.21
CA LEU A 51 4.96 -7.54 -2.43
C LEU A 51 4.92 -6.42 -3.46
N VAL A 52 3.98 -6.49 -4.38
CA VAL A 52 3.71 -5.41 -5.34
C VAL A 52 3.26 -4.12 -4.64
N GLY A 53 3.42 -2.97 -5.32
CA GLY A 53 3.13 -1.65 -4.73
C GLY A 53 1.64 -1.27 -4.65
N TRP A 54 0.73 -2.11 -5.15
CA TRP A 54 -0.71 -1.84 -5.21
C TRP A 54 -1.49 -3.13 -4.95
N CYS A 55 -2.72 -3.03 -4.44
CA CYS A 55 -3.53 -4.21 -4.16
C CYS A 55 -4.04 -4.89 -5.44
N LYS A 56 -4.47 -6.14 -5.31
CA LYS A 56 -5.03 -6.99 -6.38
C LYS A 56 -6.18 -6.29 -7.11
N ASP A 57 -7.06 -5.61 -6.38
CA ASP A 57 -8.17 -4.86 -6.97
C ASP A 57 -7.66 -3.75 -7.88
N CYS A 58 -6.74 -2.91 -7.39
CA CYS A 58 -6.13 -1.87 -8.20
C CYS A 58 -5.22 -2.40 -9.33
N SER A 59 -4.82 -3.67 -9.28
CA SER A 59 -4.14 -4.37 -10.36
C SER A 59 -5.12 -4.73 -11.49
N ARG A 60 -6.35 -5.11 -11.13
CA ARG A 60 -7.41 -5.46 -12.10
C ARG A 60 -7.93 -4.25 -12.89
N VAL A 61 -7.91 -3.06 -12.30
CA VAL A 61 -8.40 -1.81 -12.95
C VAL A 61 -7.52 -1.37 -14.13
N VAL A 62 -6.32 -1.93 -14.31
CA VAL A 62 -5.44 -1.55 -15.44
C VAL A 62 -6.00 -1.99 -16.80
N ASN A 63 -7.01 -2.87 -16.84
CA ASN A 63 -7.72 -3.27 -18.06
C ASN A 63 -9.08 -2.56 -18.29
N SER A 64 -9.46 -1.57 -17.47
CA SER A 64 -10.82 -0.99 -17.54
C SER A 64 -10.89 0.51 -17.79
N ASN A 65 -9.79 1.20 -18.08
CA ASN A 65 -9.83 2.64 -18.41
C ASN A 65 -9.71 2.91 -19.91
N GLN A 66 -10.64 2.35 -20.67
CA GLN A 66 -11.23 3.07 -21.80
C GLN A 66 -12.74 3.14 -21.59
N LYS A 67 -13.17 4.29 -21.04
CA LYS A 67 -14.53 4.87 -20.93
C LYS A 67 -14.86 5.23 -19.49
N ASP A 68 -14.59 6.49 -19.16
CA ASP A 68 -15.48 7.39 -18.43
C ASP A 68 -15.01 8.80 -18.84
N LYS A 69 -15.45 9.28 -20.01
CA LYS A 69 -16.60 10.17 -20.27
C LYS A 69 -16.24 11.64 -20.10
#